data_AF-A0A418XIL4-F1
#
_entry.id   AF-A0A418XIL4-F1
#
_cell.length_a   1.000
_cell.length_b   1.000
_cell.length_c   1.000
_cell.angle_alpha   90.00
_cell.angle_beta   90.00
_cell.angle_gamma   90.00
#
_symmetry.space_group_name_H-M   'P 1'
#
loop_
_entity.id
_entity.type
_entity.pdbx_description
1 polymer ?
#
loop_
_entity_poly.entity_id
_entity_poly.type
_entity_poly.pdbx_seq_one_letter_code
_entity_poly.pdbx_strand_id
1 'polypeptide(L)'
;MTLGAVLTPEALPISMFVALDPNGQLITIENALRGLACNCTCACCGEPVLARKGLIREHHFSHHSNKESCFIHRESLLHLYAKEVIRNQLGLQLPPMPGNWPASEDKTSWWDFEKVDEEVPQQGFQPDLVAHLRDGSQLFIEVAVTSFIGEEKLERIKNAGINTVEIDLSELLFSKQSIPSEEVKAHILEQTHNKSWVYPEQPLMAAQPATAWLSITPKPPVTEPVTKCIEHRFTVMGMWVSARILPTGSAAVRSWSFNPQIAELLKSWRNELGGEYNPKYRNWIFFPQSREEVLSRLQQLDKQP
;
A
#
# COMPACT_ATOMS: atom_id res chain seq x y z
N MET A 1 -57.77 -20.41 -24.40
CA MET A 1 -56.49 -19.88 -24.92
C MET A 1 -56.35 -18.45 -24.46
N THR A 2 -55.59 -18.24 -23.39
CA THR A 2 -55.22 -16.91 -22.90
C THR A 2 -53.73 -16.99 -22.61
N LEU A 3 -52.94 -16.39 -23.49
CA LEU A 3 -51.49 -16.28 -23.33
C LEU A 3 -51.22 -15.48 -22.04
N GLY A 4 -50.61 -16.15 -21.06
CA GLY A 4 -49.98 -15.47 -19.93
C GLY A 4 -48.77 -14.73 -20.45
N ALA A 5 -48.80 -13.39 -20.36
CA ALA A 5 -47.63 -12.56 -20.60
C ALA A 5 -46.54 -12.97 -19.61
N VAL A 6 -45.45 -13.51 -20.13
CA VAL A 6 -44.21 -13.73 -19.41
C VAL A 6 -43.67 -12.35 -19.08
N LEU A 7 -43.83 -11.94 -17.83
CA LEU A 7 -43.15 -10.76 -17.28
C LEU A 7 -41.65 -11.07 -17.30
N THR A 8 -40.94 -10.52 -18.28
CA THR A 8 -39.48 -10.42 -18.23
C THR A 8 -39.12 -9.54 -17.03
N PRO A 9 -38.14 -9.93 -16.21
CA PRO A 9 -37.67 -9.06 -15.13
C PRO A 9 -37.09 -7.80 -15.76
N GLU A 10 -37.76 -6.66 -15.56
CA GLU A 10 -37.20 -5.33 -15.83
C GLU A 10 -35.85 -5.25 -15.11
N ALA A 11 -34.79 -5.00 -15.88
CA ALA A 11 -33.48 -4.71 -15.33
C ALA A 11 -33.62 -3.50 -14.40
N LEU A 12 -33.53 -3.74 -13.09
CA LEU A 12 -33.47 -2.67 -12.10
C LEU A 12 -32.30 -1.75 -12.52
N PRO A 13 -32.52 -0.43 -12.66
CA PRO A 13 -31.47 0.48 -13.06
C PRO A 13 -30.35 0.38 -12.02
N ILE A 14 -29.18 -0.08 -12.47
CA ILE A 14 -28.01 -0.27 -11.61
C ILE A 14 -27.66 1.10 -11.06
N SER A 15 -27.89 1.25 -9.75
CA SER A 15 -27.62 2.47 -9.02
C SER A 15 -26.10 2.68 -8.93
N MET A 16 -25.65 3.88 -9.26
CA MET A 16 -24.23 4.26 -9.14
C MET A 16 -23.98 4.74 -7.72
N PHE A 17 -23.20 3.99 -6.93
CA PHE A 17 -22.94 4.30 -5.53
C PHE A 17 -21.61 5.02 -5.28
N VAL A 18 -20.77 5.15 -6.32
CA VAL A 18 -19.42 5.71 -6.24
C VAL A 18 -19.22 6.73 -7.36
N ALA A 19 -18.50 7.81 -7.04
CA ALA A 19 -18.13 8.87 -7.97
C ALA A 19 -16.71 9.35 -7.65
N LEU A 20 -16.18 10.27 -8.46
CA LEU A 20 -14.95 11.01 -8.15
C LEU A 20 -15.31 12.35 -7.52
N ASP A 21 -14.62 12.71 -6.45
CA ASP A 21 -14.70 14.03 -5.83
C ASP A 21 -13.92 15.09 -6.65
N PRO A 22 -13.94 16.38 -6.26
CA PRO A 22 -13.20 17.43 -6.96
C PRO A 22 -11.67 17.24 -7.00
N ASN A 23 -11.11 16.41 -6.13
CA ASN A 23 -9.69 16.07 -6.10
C ASN A 23 -9.37 14.82 -6.94
N GLY A 24 -10.37 14.25 -7.61
CA GLY A 24 -10.25 13.01 -8.36
C GLY A 24 -10.16 11.76 -7.49
N GLN A 25 -10.64 11.82 -6.24
CA GLN A 25 -10.67 10.69 -5.31
C GLN A 25 -12.03 10.00 -5.31
N LEU A 26 -12.05 8.68 -5.19
CA LEU A 26 -13.28 7.92 -5.10
C LEU A 26 -14.04 8.26 -3.81
N ILE A 27 -15.32 8.55 -3.96
CA ILE A 27 -16.23 8.87 -2.86
C ILE A 27 -17.52 8.07 -2.98
N THR A 28 -17.99 7.51 -1.87
CA THR A 28 -19.29 6.83 -1.81
C THR A 28 -20.43 7.84 -1.66
N ILE A 29 -21.62 7.42 -2.06
CA ILE A 29 -22.81 8.26 -1.93
C ILE A 29 -23.14 8.60 -0.48
N GLU A 30 -22.82 7.74 0.50
CA GLU A 30 -23.02 8.03 1.92
C GLU A 30 -22.22 9.26 2.35
N ASN A 31 -20.99 9.40 1.84
CA ASN A 31 -20.06 10.47 2.20
C ASN A 31 -20.23 11.74 1.36
N ALA A 32 -20.86 11.67 0.19
CA ALA A 32 -21.06 12.82 -0.67
C ALA A 32 -22.10 13.83 -0.12
N LEU A 33 -21.83 15.13 -0.31
CA LEU A 33 -22.81 16.19 -0.08
C LEU A 33 -24.02 16.03 -1.01
N ARG A 34 -25.21 16.37 -0.54
CA ARG A 34 -26.45 16.21 -1.33
C ARG A 34 -26.47 17.12 -2.56
N GLY A 35 -27.01 16.60 -3.67
CA GLY A 35 -27.27 17.36 -4.89
C GLY A 35 -25.98 17.62 -5.68
N LEU A 36 -25.89 18.81 -6.29
CA LEU A 36 -24.69 19.25 -7.04
C LEU A 36 -23.60 19.81 -6.13
N ALA A 37 -23.89 20.00 -4.84
CA ALA A 37 -22.94 20.57 -3.89
C ALA A 37 -21.71 19.67 -3.65
N CYS A 38 -21.78 18.37 -4.00
CA CYS A 38 -20.61 17.50 -3.94
C CYS A 38 -19.58 17.79 -5.05
N ASN A 39 -20.01 18.44 -6.14
CA ASN A 39 -19.18 18.69 -7.33
C ASN A 39 -18.43 17.43 -7.83
N CYS A 40 -19.11 16.28 -7.75
CA CYS A 40 -18.55 14.99 -8.15
C CYS A 40 -18.72 14.74 -9.66
N THR A 41 -17.87 13.87 -10.21
CA THR A 41 -17.96 13.37 -11.58
C THR A 41 -18.07 11.85 -11.63
N CYS A 42 -18.64 11.30 -12.71
CA CYS A 42 -18.73 9.87 -12.92
C CYS A 42 -17.33 9.28 -13.19
N ALA A 43 -16.92 8.26 -12.43
CA ALA A 43 -15.63 7.60 -12.64
C ALA A 43 -15.52 6.85 -13.98
N CYS A 44 -16.64 6.58 -14.67
CA CYS A 44 -16.66 5.94 -15.99
C CYS A 44 -16.50 6.92 -17.14
N CYS A 45 -17.30 7.99 -17.15
CA CYS A 45 -17.40 8.89 -18.31
C CYS A 45 -16.97 10.33 -18.05
N GLY A 46 -16.65 10.68 -16.79
CA GLY A 46 -16.21 12.02 -16.39
C GLY A 46 -17.32 13.07 -16.33
N GLU A 47 -18.57 12.75 -16.69
CA GLU A 47 -19.68 13.72 -16.62
C GLU A 47 -20.02 14.09 -15.15
N PRO A 48 -20.45 15.33 -14.88
CA PRO A 48 -20.93 15.73 -13.56
C PRO A 48 -22.11 14.88 -13.07
N VAL A 49 -22.10 14.54 -11.78
CA VAL A 49 -23.14 13.72 -11.15
C VAL A 49 -23.84 14.45 -10.00
N LEU A 50 -25.11 14.14 -9.82
CA LEU A 50 -25.96 14.60 -8.73
C LEU A 50 -26.05 13.51 -7.66
N ALA A 51 -25.71 13.84 -6.41
CA ALA A 51 -25.90 12.96 -5.26
C ALA A 51 -27.38 12.98 -4.81
N ARG A 52 -28.16 11.97 -5.21
CA ARG A 52 -29.56 11.80 -4.81
C ARG A 52 -29.64 11.09 -3.46
N LYS A 53 -29.97 11.86 -2.43
CA LYS A 53 -30.15 11.38 -1.05
C LYS A 53 -31.57 11.73 -0.60
N GLY A 54 -32.28 10.77 -0.02
CA GLY A 54 -33.70 10.89 0.34
C GLY A 54 -34.22 9.68 1.10
N LEU A 55 -35.39 9.81 1.70
CA LEU A 55 -35.95 8.79 2.61
C LEU A 55 -36.68 7.64 1.91
N ILE A 56 -36.97 7.78 0.61
CA ILE A 56 -37.84 6.86 -0.14
C ILE A 56 -37.03 5.88 -1.01
N ARG A 57 -35.98 6.37 -1.65
CA ARG A 57 -35.14 5.58 -2.57
C ARG A 57 -33.74 5.47 -1.98
N GLU A 58 -33.07 4.37 -2.28
CA GLU A 58 -31.65 4.21 -1.95
C GLU A 58 -30.83 5.37 -2.48
N HIS A 59 -29.85 5.77 -1.67
CA HIS A 59 -28.95 6.85 -2.02
C HIS A 59 -28.12 6.45 -3.24
N HIS A 60 -28.06 7.32 -4.24
CA HIS A 60 -27.26 7.07 -5.44
C HIS A 60 -26.79 8.34 -6.12
N PHE A 61 -25.78 8.20 -6.98
CA PHE A 61 -25.41 9.20 -7.96
C PHE A 61 -26.21 9.01 -9.24
N SER A 62 -26.54 10.12 -9.90
CA SER A 62 -27.17 10.15 -11.21
C SER A 62 -26.51 11.22 -12.08
N HIS A 63 -26.35 11.00 -13.38
CA HIS A 63 -25.78 12.01 -14.26
C HIS A 63 -26.63 13.29 -14.24
N HIS A 64 -25.97 14.44 -14.13
CA HIS A 64 -26.67 15.73 -14.16
C HIS A 64 -27.36 15.97 -15.50
N SER A 65 -26.78 15.45 -16.59
CA SER A 65 -27.31 15.47 -17.95
C SER A 65 -28.59 14.64 -18.15
N ASN A 66 -29.06 13.90 -17.13
CA ASN A 66 -30.11 12.88 -17.21
C ASN A 66 -29.83 11.75 -18.23
N LYS A 67 -28.56 11.58 -18.61
CA LYS A 67 -28.09 10.39 -19.32
C LYS A 67 -28.33 9.14 -18.47
N GLU A 68 -28.48 7.99 -19.15
CA GLU A 68 -28.53 6.68 -18.49
C GLU A 68 -27.35 6.47 -17.54
N SER A 69 -27.59 5.72 -16.45
CA SER A 69 -26.58 5.42 -15.45
C SER A 69 -25.42 4.64 -16.08
N CYS A 70 -24.20 5.08 -15.80
CA CYS A 70 -23.00 4.33 -16.20
C CYS A 70 -22.87 3.09 -15.34
N PHE A 71 -22.45 1.99 -15.96
CA PHE A 71 -22.04 0.80 -15.26
C PHE A 71 -20.52 0.78 -15.11
N ILE A 72 -20.03 0.82 -13.87
CA ILE A 72 -18.60 0.65 -13.57
C ILE A 72 -18.40 -0.78 -13.07
N HIS A 73 -17.58 -1.54 -13.79
CA HIS A 73 -17.19 -2.86 -13.33
C HIS A 73 -16.41 -2.76 -12.02
N ARG A 74 -16.69 -3.67 -11.07
CA ARG A 74 -15.99 -3.73 -9.79
C ARG A 74 -14.48 -3.87 -9.97
N GLU A 75 -14.05 -4.58 -11.01
CA GLU A 75 -12.64 -4.66 -11.42
C GLU A 75 -12.03 -3.28 -11.68
N SER A 76 -12.65 -2.47 -12.55
CA SER A 76 -12.16 -1.12 -12.84
C SER A 76 -12.14 -0.25 -11.58
N LEU A 77 -13.13 -0.43 -10.70
CA LEU A 77 -13.20 0.29 -9.44
C LEU A 77 -12.09 -0.11 -8.46
N LEU A 78 -11.75 -1.40 -8.37
CA LEU A 78 -10.62 -1.88 -7.57
C LEU A 78 -9.30 -1.33 -8.10
N HIS A 79 -9.11 -1.33 -9.43
CA HIS A 79 -7.91 -0.82 -10.07
C HIS A 79 -7.71 0.67 -9.78
N LEU A 80 -8.76 1.47 -9.99
CA LEU A 80 -8.75 2.91 -9.67
C LEU A 80 -8.46 3.16 -8.19
N TYR A 81 -9.14 2.44 -7.29
CA TYR A 81 -8.94 2.64 -5.85
C TYR A 81 -7.55 2.24 -5.38
N ALA A 82 -6.97 1.17 -5.94
CA ALA A 82 -5.62 0.74 -5.62
C ALA A 82 -4.58 1.79 -6.00
N LYS A 83 -4.67 2.35 -7.22
CA LYS A 83 -3.80 3.44 -7.66
C LYS A 83 -3.91 4.65 -6.74
N GLU A 84 -5.13 5.06 -6.44
CA GLU A 84 -5.39 6.19 -5.55
C GLU A 84 -4.81 5.98 -4.14
N VAL A 85 -5.07 4.82 -3.53
CA VAL A 85 -4.61 4.48 -2.18
C VAL A 85 -3.08 4.49 -2.10
N ILE A 86 -2.41 3.85 -3.06
CA ILE A 86 -0.94 3.77 -3.08
C ILE A 86 -0.34 5.15 -3.33
N ARG A 87 -0.91 5.93 -4.26
CA ARG A 87 -0.47 7.30 -4.54
C ARG A 87 -0.60 8.21 -3.32
N ASN A 88 -1.72 8.11 -2.59
CA ASN A 88 -1.99 8.97 -1.44
C ASN A 88 -1.18 8.56 -0.20
N GLN A 89 -1.01 7.25 0.02
CA GLN A 89 -0.35 6.75 1.22
C GLN A 89 1.18 6.79 1.13
N LEU A 90 1.73 6.77 -0.09
CA LEU A 90 3.17 6.81 -0.35
C LEU A 90 3.94 5.69 0.37
N GLY A 91 3.33 4.50 0.46
CA GLY A 91 4.02 3.32 0.93
C GLY A 91 3.21 2.04 0.79
N LEU A 92 3.88 0.91 0.94
CA LEU A 92 3.31 -0.41 0.70
C LEU A 92 4.07 -1.47 1.52
N GLN A 93 3.36 -2.36 2.20
CA GLN A 93 3.95 -3.55 2.80
C GLN A 93 4.23 -4.55 1.69
N LEU A 94 5.50 -4.93 1.53
CA LEU A 94 5.93 -5.88 0.50
C LEU A 94 6.48 -7.17 1.11
N PRO A 95 6.37 -8.29 0.38
CA PRO A 95 7.07 -9.52 0.72
C PRO A 95 8.59 -9.29 0.68
N PRO A 96 9.38 -10.24 1.21
CA PRO A 96 10.82 -10.10 1.30
C PRO A 96 11.41 -9.97 -0.11
N MET A 97 12.28 -8.99 -0.32
CA MET A 97 12.98 -8.84 -1.59
C MET A 97 13.80 -10.09 -1.89
N PRO A 98 13.66 -10.70 -3.08
CA PRO A 98 14.45 -11.86 -3.45
C PRO A 98 15.96 -11.63 -3.30
N GLY A 99 16.67 -12.62 -2.74
CA GLY A 99 18.10 -12.52 -2.45
C GLY A 99 18.44 -11.83 -1.12
N ASN A 100 17.50 -11.09 -0.52
CA ASN A 100 17.63 -10.52 0.82
C ASN A 100 16.90 -11.39 1.86
N TRP A 101 17.63 -12.27 2.53
CA TRP A 101 17.11 -13.08 3.63
C TRP A 101 17.55 -12.48 4.98
N PRO A 102 16.76 -11.60 5.62
CA PRO A 102 17.02 -11.18 6.99
C PRO A 102 16.90 -12.39 7.94
N ALA A 103 17.63 -12.37 9.06
CA ALA A 103 17.58 -13.43 10.07
C ALA A 103 16.30 -13.41 10.94
N SER A 104 15.35 -12.54 10.60
CA SER A 104 14.09 -12.31 11.30
C SER A 104 13.02 -13.32 10.88
N GLU A 105 12.11 -13.65 11.79
CA GLU A 105 10.92 -14.47 11.52
C GLU A 105 9.90 -13.71 10.65
N ASP A 106 9.72 -12.41 10.88
CA ASP A 106 8.98 -11.55 9.95
C ASP A 106 9.93 -11.05 8.86
N LYS A 107 9.65 -11.47 7.63
CA LYS A 107 10.46 -11.15 6.46
C LYS A 107 9.86 -10.01 5.63
N THR A 108 8.65 -9.56 5.97
CA THR A 108 7.97 -8.50 5.24
C THR A 108 8.55 -7.13 5.61
N SER A 109 8.43 -6.14 4.72
CA SER A 109 8.91 -4.79 5.01
C SER A 109 8.01 -3.76 4.36
N TRP A 110 7.67 -2.72 5.11
CA TRP A 110 7.06 -1.51 4.57
C TRP A 110 8.08 -0.74 3.72
N TRP A 111 7.69 -0.39 2.50
CA TRP A 111 8.44 0.43 1.57
C TRP A 111 7.84 1.83 1.51
N ASP A 112 8.65 2.84 1.84
CA ASP A 112 8.28 4.26 1.72
C ASP A 112 8.56 4.78 0.31
N PHE A 113 7.63 5.57 -0.22
CA PHE A 113 7.78 6.28 -1.49
C PHE A 113 7.91 7.79 -1.23
N GLU A 114 8.76 8.48 -1.97
CA GLU A 114 8.80 9.95 -1.96
C GLU A 114 7.68 10.54 -2.80
N LYS A 115 7.36 9.84 -3.88
CA LYS A 115 6.37 10.21 -4.87
C LYS A 115 5.89 8.96 -5.58
N VAL A 116 4.63 8.97 -6.00
CA VAL A 116 4.07 7.95 -6.88
C VAL A 116 3.43 8.67 -8.07
N ASP A 117 3.83 8.28 -9.28
CA ASP A 117 3.21 8.74 -10.51
C ASP A 117 2.37 7.61 -11.11
N GLU A 118 1.16 7.93 -11.57
CA GLU A 118 0.26 6.96 -12.21
C GLU A 118 0.50 6.94 -13.72
N GLU A 119 0.46 5.75 -14.33
CA GLU A 119 0.40 5.57 -15.78
C GLU A 119 1.51 6.32 -16.54
N VAL A 120 2.75 6.30 -16.05
CA VAL A 120 3.88 6.95 -16.73
C VAL A 120 4.46 6.02 -17.80
N PRO A 121 4.42 6.37 -19.10
CA PRO A 121 4.98 5.53 -20.15
C PRO A 121 6.48 5.29 -19.95
N GLN A 122 6.88 4.02 -19.99
CA GLN A 122 8.27 3.56 -20.02
C GLN A 122 8.63 3.09 -21.43
N GLN A 123 9.90 2.74 -21.64
CA GLN A 123 10.33 2.18 -22.93
C GLN A 123 9.64 0.83 -23.18
N GLY A 124 8.63 0.85 -24.05
CA GLY A 124 7.92 -0.34 -24.50
C GLY A 124 6.76 -0.78 -23.61
N PHE A 125 6.54 -0.23 -22.43
CA PHE A 125 5.34 -0.56 -21.62
C PHE A 125 4.97 0.60 -20.70
N GLN A 126 3.81 0.51 -20.05
CA GLN A 126 3.33 1.51 -19.12
C GLN A 126 2.92 0.77 -17.84
N PRO A 127 3.67 0.94 -16.74
CA PRO A 127 3.24 0.43 -15.45
C PRO A 127 2.05 1.22 -14.92
N ASP A 128 1.22 0.57 -14.10
CA ASP A 128 0.11 1.26 -13.43
C ASP A 128 0.62 2.39 -12.54
N LEU A 129 1.71 2.15 -11.81
CA LEU A 129 2.33 3.13 -10.92
C LEU A 129 3.87 3.05 -10.98
N VAL A 130 4.50 4.21 -10.86
CA VAL A 130 5.94 4.37 -10.65
C VAL A 130 6.17 5.02 -9.30
N ALA A 131 6.64 4.25 -8.34
CA ALA A 131 7.05 4.73 -7.03
C ALA A 131 8.53 5.14 -7.04
N HIS A 132 8.81 6.36 -6.59
CA HIS A 132 10.18 6.89 -6.46
C HIS A 132 10.67 6.73 -5.03
N LEU A 133 11.84 6.11 -4.87
CA LEU A 133 12.45 5.79 -3.57
C LEU A 133 13.50 6.84 -3.18
N ARG A 134 13.78 6.94 -1.88
CA ARG A 134 14.69 7.95 -1.31
C ARG A 134 16.15 7.80 -1.72
N ASP A 135 16.55 6.60 -2.11
CA ASP A 135 17.88 6.31 -2.63
C ASP A 135 18.02 6.68 -4.12
N GLY A 136 16.97 7.25 -4.72
CA GLY A 136 16.90 7.62 -6.12
C GLY A 136 16.49 6.48 -7.05
N SER A 137 16.27 5.27 -6.52
CA SER A 137 15.77 4.14 -7.31
C SER A 137 14.24 4.22 -7.52
N GLN A 138 13.75 3.39 -8.43
CA GLN A 138 12.32 3.30 -8.74
C GLN A 138 11.80 1.89 -8.46
N LEU A 139 10.51 1.83 -8.16
CA LEU A 139 9.73 0.60 -8.05
C LEU A 139 8.51 0.72 -8.97
N PHE A 140 8.37 -0.20 -9.90
CA PHE A 140 7.12 -0.35 -10.66
C PHE A 140 6.13 -1.19 -9.87
N ILE A 141 4.88 -0.76 -9.88
CA ILE A 141 3.78 -1.47 -9.22
C ILE A 141 2.71 -1.69 -10.28
N GLU A 142 2.30 -2.94 -10.43
CA GLU A 142 1.23 -3.39 -11.32
C GLU A 142 0.07 -3.89 -10.47
N VAL A 143 -1.15 -3.49 -10.81
CA VAL A 143 -2.35 -3.92 -10.10
C VAL A 143 -3.11 -4.89 -10.99
N ALA A 144 -3.17 -6.16 -10.59
CA ALA A 144 -3.89 -7.21 -11.28
C ALA A 144 -5.25 -7.45 -10.61
N VAL A 145 -6.29 -7.63 -11.43
CA VAL A 145 -7.63 -8.06 -10.96
C VAL A 145 -8.12 -9.26 -11.76
N THR A 146 -8.29 -9.11 -13.08
CA THR A 146 -8.54 -10.26 -13.98
C THR A 146 -7.43 -10.46 -15.02
N SER A 147 -6.55 -9.47 -15.18
CA SER A 147 -5.38 -9.53 -16.06
C SER A 147 -4.10 -9.41 -15.24
N PHE A 148 -3.25 -10.41 -15.38
CA PHE A 148 -1.92 -10.49 -14.77
C PHE A 148 -0.84 -10.18 -15.81
N ILE A 149 0.38 -9.90 -15.36
CA ILE A 149 1.53 -9.66 -16.23
C ILE A 149 1.82 -10.90 -17.08
N GLY A 150 1.60 -10.76 -18.38
CA GLY A 150 1.97 -11.78 -19.37
C GLY A 150 3.45 -11.74 -19.73
N GLU A 151 3.90 -12.77 -20.46
CA GLU A 151 5.30 -12.99 -20.85
C GLU A 151 5.92 -11.78 -21.57
N GLU A 152 5.21 -11.17 -22.52
CA GLU A 152 5.73 -10.02 -23.27
C GLU A 152 6.03 -8.81 -22.37
N LYS A 153 5.13 -8.52 -21.42
CA LYS A 153 5.29 -7.41 -20.48
C LYS A 153 6.41 -7.72 -19.47
N LEU A 154 6.50 -8.97 -19.02
CA LEU A 154 7.57 -9.45 -18.15
C LEU A 154 8.95 -9.23 -18.79
N GLU A 155 9.13 -9.58 -20.07
CA GLU A 155 10.40 -9.37 -20.78
C GLU A 155 10.75 -7.87 -20.88
N ARG A 156 9.77 -7.01 -21.11
CA ARG A 156 9.98 -5.54 -21.11
C ARG A 156 10.39 -5.02 -19.72
N ILE A 157 9.78 -5.53 -18.67
CA ILE A 157 10.13 -5.24 -17.27
C ILE A 157 11.58 -5.66 -16.97
N LYS A 158 11.96 -6.89 -17.33
CA LYS A 158 13.32 -7.41 -17.16
C LYS A 158 14.36 -6.57 -17.90
N ASN A 159 14.05 -6.17 -19.13
CA ASN A 159 14.93 -5.33 -19.95
C ASN A 159 15.10 -3.92 -19.33
N ALA A 160 14.08 -3.40 -18.64
CA ALA A 160 14.20 -2.14 -17.92
C ALA A 160 15.09 -2.28 -16.67
N GLY A 161 15.17 -3.48 -16.06
CA GLY A 161 16.01 -3.74 -14.90
C GLY A 161 15.55 -3.03 -13.62
N ILE A 162 14.28 -2.60 -13.58
CA ILE A 162 13.69 -1.86 -12.46
C ILE A 162 12.86 -2.84 -11.61
N ASN A 163 13.03 -2.76 -10.29
CA ASN A 163 12.26 -3.56 -9.35
C ASN A 163 10.77 -3.41 -9.63
N THR A 164 10.05 -4.53 -9.71
CA THR A 164 8.65 -4.55 -10.08
C THR A 164 7.88 -5.52 -9.19
N VAL A 165 6.77 -5.04 -8.64
CA VAL A 165 5.83 -5.85 -7.85
C VAL A 165 4.47 -5.88 -8.54
N GLU A 166 3.83 -7.04 -8.52
CA GLU A 166 2.42 -7.20 -8.91
C GLU A 166 1.58 -7.37 -7.64
N ILE A 167 0.45 -6.66 -7.58
CA ILE A 167 -0.56 -6.77 -6.52
C ILE A 167 -1.78 -7.47 -7.12
N ASP A 168 -2.10 -8.64 -6.59
CA ASP A 168 -3.30 -9.40 -6.95
C ASP A 168 -4.49 -8.96 -6.09
N LEU A 169 -5.52 -8.40 -6.72
CA LEU A 169 -6.79 -8.03 -6.06
C LEU A 169 -7.97 -8.89 -6.53
N SER A 170 -7.71 -10.01 -7.22
CA SER A 170 -8.74 -10.92 -7.74
C SER A 170 -9.67 -11.46 -6.64
N GLU A 171 -9.15 -11.68 -5.43
CA GLU A 171 -9.95 -12.11 -4.27
C GLU A 171 -11.01 -11.07 -3.88
N LEU A 172 -10.72 -9.77 -4.05
CA LEU A 172 -11.65 -8.69 -3.75
C LEU A 172 -12.73 -8.50 -4.82
N LEU A 173 -12.55 -9.09 -6.01
CA LEU A 173 -13.54 -9.03 -7.09
C LEU A 173 -14.86 -9.69 -6.69
N PHE A 174 -14.79 -10.79 -5.92
CA PHE A 174 -15.97 -11.53 -5.47
C PHE A 174 -16.40 -11.16 -4.03
N SER A 175 -15.67 -10.25 -3.38
CA SER A 175 -15.99 -9.82 -2.03
C SER A 175 -17.19 -8.87 -1.99
N LYS A 176 -17.89 -8.82 -0.85
CA LYS A 176 -19.02 -7.90 -0.62
C LYS A 176 -18.60 -6.54 -0.06
N GLN A 177 -17.30 -6.29 0.09
CA GLN A 177 -16.80 -5.05 0.67
C GLN A 177 -17.12 -3.88 -0.27
N SER A 178 -17.49 -2.73 0.29
CA SER A 178 -17.66 -1.51 -0.50
C SER A 178 -16.31 -0.99 -0.98
N ILE A 179 -16.29 -0.26 -2.09
CA ILE A 179 -15.09 0.41 -2.60
C ILE A 179 -15.49 1.85 -2.86
N PRO A 180 -14.83 2.85 -2.27
CA PRO A 180 -13.74 2.75 -1.29
C PRO A 180 -14.20 2.21 0.09
N SER A 181 -13.29 1.58 0.82
CA SER A 181 -13.41 1.27 2.27
C SER A 181 -12.04 1.15 2.93
N GLU A 182 -11.98 1.26 4.27
CA GLU A 182 -10.74 1.08 5.02
C GLU A 182 -10.25 -0.37 4.99
N GLU A 183 -11.16 -1.36 4.94
CA GLU A 183 -10.78 -2.77 4.84
C GLU A 183 -10.10 -3.08 3.49
N VAL A 184 -10.65 -2.58 2.39
CA VAL A 184 -10.04 -2.74 1.06
C VAL A 184 -8.70 -2.01 0.99
N LYS A 185 -8.62 -0.81 1.59
CA LYS A 185 -7.38 -0.03 1.67
C LYS A 185 -6.29 -0.78 2.45
N ALA A 186 -6.60 -1.31 3.62
CA ALA A 186 -5.66 -2.13 4.41
C ALA A 186 -5.25 -3.39 3.63
N HIS A 187 -6.17 -4.02 2.89
CA HIS A 187 -5.85 -5.15 2.03
C HIS A 187 -4.88 -4.78 0.89
N ILE A 188 -5.02 -3.60 0.30
CA ILE A 188 -4.10 -3.09 -0.72
C ILE A 188 -2.73 -2.78 -0.09
N LEU A 189 -2.69 -2.09 1.05
CA LEU A 189 -1.47 -1.54 1.62
C LEU A 189 -0.66 -2.52 2.47
N GLU A 190 -1.32 -3.36 3.26
CA GLU A 190 -0.68 -4.08 4.38
C GLU A 190 -0.56 -5.59 4.13
N GLN A 191 -1.48 -6.17 3.35
CA GLN A 191 -1.43 -7.60 3.05
C GLN A 191 -0.29 -7.92 2.12
N THR A 192 0.46 -8.98 2.42
CA THR A 192 1.65 -9.35 1.63
C THR A 192 1.47 -10.61 0.81
N HIS A 193 0.51 -11.48 1.18
CA HIS A 193 0.24 -12.72 0.46
C HIS A 193 -0.28 -12.49 -0.96
N ASN A 194 -0.90 -11.33 -1.20
CA ASN A 194 -1.42 -10.91 -2.48
C ASN A 194 -0.44 -10.05 -3.29
N LYS A 195 0.86 -10.10 -2.95
CA LYS A 195 1.90 -9.32 -3.63
C LYS A 195 3.06 -10.23 -3.98
N SER A 196 3.60 -10.05 -5.18
CA SER A 196 4.71 -10.86 -5.67
C SER A 196 5.74 -9.98 -6.35
N TRP A 197 7.02 -10.28 -6.11
CA TRP A 197 8.11 -9.67 -6.86
C TRP A 197 8.15 -10.30 -8.25
N VAL A 198 7.89 -9.47 -9.25
CA VAL A 198 8.00 -9.82 -10.67
C VAL A 198 9.45 -9.67 -11.11
N TYR A 199 10.11 -8.64 -10.60
CA TYR A 199 11.54 -8.41 -10.76
C TYR A 199 12.10 -7.77 -9.48
N PRO A 200 13.26 -8.23 -8.95
CA PRO A 200 14.06 -9.36 -9.40
C PRO A 200 13.31 -10.69 -9.24
N GLU A 201 13.62 -11.67 -10.09
CA GLU A 201 13.05 -13.01 -9.96
C GLU A 201 13.51 -13.67 -8.66
N GLN A 202 12.63 -14.49 -8.06
CA GLN A 202 13.05 -15.34 -6.96
C GLN A 202 14.14 -16.30 -7.43
N PRO A 203 15.30 -16.38 -6.74
CA PRO A 203 16.27 -17.42 -7.01
C PRO A 203 15.56 -18.76 -6.90
N LEU A 204 15.55 -19.54 -7.99
CA LEU A 204 15.16 -20.94 -7.94
C LEU A 204 16.05 -21.58 -6.88
N MET A 205 15.50 -21.83 -5.69
CA MET A 205 16.16 -22.71 -4.75
C MET A 205 16.26 -24.05 -5.47
N ALA A 206 17.47 -24.40 -5.92
CA ALA A 206 17.73 -25.72 -6.43
C ALA A 206 17.18 -26.70 -5.38
N ALA A 207 16.16 -27.47 -5.76
CA ALA A 207 15.66 -28.54 -4.92
C ALA A 207 16.87 -29.38 -4.55
N GLN A 208 17.27 -29.36 -3.27
CA GLN A 208 18.36 -30.21 -2.84
C GLN A 208 17.92 -31.65 -3.13
N PRO A 209 18.68 -32.43 -3.90
CA PRO A 209 18.42 -33.85 -4.00
C PRO A 209 18.49 -34.40 -2.58
N ALA A 210 17.45 -35.11 -2.17
CA ALA A 210 17.46 -35.85 -0.92
C ALA A 210 18.53 -36.93 -1.01
N THR A 211 19.75 -36.65 -0.52
CA THR A 211 20.76 -37.68 -0.34
C THR A 211 21.64 -37.39 0.87
N ALA A 212 21.44 -38.25 1.87
CA ALA A 212 22.43 -38.87 2.74
C ALA A 212 23.50 -37.99 3.40
N TRP A 213 23.46 -37.97 4.73
CA TRP A 213 24.54 -37.56 5.61
C TRP A 213 25.89 -38.15 5.18
N LEU A 214 26.95 -37.32 5.22
CA LEU A 214 28.28 -37.66 5.72
C LEU A 214 29.09 -36.38 5.94
N SER A 215 29.66 -36.29 7.14
CA SER A 215 30.51 -35.22 7.68
C SER A 215 31.80 -34.99 6.88
N ILE A 216 32.40 -33.79 6.99
CA ILE A 216 33.83 -33.55 7.38
C ILE A 216 34.19 -32.04 7.27
N THR A 217 34.67 -31.53 8.42
CA THR A 217 35.48 -30.36 8.84
C THR A 217 35.64 -29.04 8.04
N PRO A 218 35.81 -27.89 8.75
CA PRO A 218 35.93 -26.55 8.18
C PRO A 218 37.39 -26.12 7.93
N LYS A 219 37.59 -25.22 6.94
CA LYS A 219 38.83 -24.44 6.78
C LYS A 219 38.48 -22.97 6.44
N PRO A 220 38.96 -21.95 7.19
CA PRO A 220 38.69 -20.51 6.96
C PRO A 220 39.84 -19.88 6.12
N PRO A 221 39.93 -18.54 5.87
CA PRO A 221 39.07 -17.35 6.11
C PRO A 221 38.76 -16.58 4.78
N VAL A 222 38.02 -15.46 4.69
CA VAL A 222 38.39 -14.06 5.04
C VAL A 222 37.17 -13.12 4.83
N THR A 223 37.08 -12.15 5.75
CA THR A 223 36.24 -10.95 5.98
C THR A 223 35.71 -10.18 4.75
N GLU A 224 34.54 -9.52 4.81
CA GLU A 224 34.28 -8.26 5.57
C GLU A 224 32.94 -8.24 6.37
N PRO A 225 32.87 -7.54 7.53
CA PRO A 225 31.67 -7.50 8.36
C PRO A 225 30.78 -6.30 8.00
N VAL A 226 29.62 -6.57 7.39
CA VAL A 226 28.52 -5.59 7.34
C VAL A 226 27.67 -5.79 8.59
N THR A 227 27.94 -5.01 9.63
CA THR A 227 27.24 -5.08 10.92
C THR A 227 25.77 -4.69 10.74
N LYS A 228 24.89 -5.70 10.76
CA LYS A 228 23.43 -5.57 10.63
C LYS A 228 22.85 -4.77 11.79
N CYS A 229 21.99 -3.82 11.48
CA CYS A 229 21.38 -2.88 12.42
C CYS A 229 19.88 -3.18 12.52
N ILE A 230 19.44 -3.66 13.67
CA ILE A 230 18.06 -4.10 13.93
C ILE A 230 17.15 -2.87 14.11
N GLU A 231 16.08 -2.80 13.32
CA GLU A 231 15.05 -1.75 13.39
C GLU A 231 13.75 -2.35 13.95
N HIS A 232 13.22 -1.74 15.01
CA HIS A 232 11.95 -2.09 15.65
C HIS A 232 10.89 -1.07 15.23
N ARG A 233 9.65 -1.52 15.00
CA ARG A 233 8.54 -0.65 14.56
C ARG A 233 7.39 -0.72 15.56
N PHE A 234 6.73 0.42 15.75
CA PHE A 234 5.68 0.65 16.73
C PHE A 234 4.59 1.56 16.14
N THR A 235 3.36 1.36 16.59
CA THR A 235 2.21 2.22 16.30
C THR A 235 2.01 3.17 17.48
N VAL A 236 2.15 4.48 17.26
CA VAL A 236 1.97 5.49 18.31
C VAL A 236 0.92 6.48 17.82
N MET A 237 -0.21 6.55 18.53
CA MET A 237 -1.32 7.46 18.19
C MET A 237 -1.83 7.25 16.74
N GLY A 238 -1.93 5.99 16.31
CA GLY A 238 -2.34 5.62 14.94
C GLY A 238 -1.29 5.90 13.86
N MET A 239 -0.05 6.27 14.22
CA MET A 239 1.03 6.57 13.28
C MET A 239 2.26 5.69 13.54
N TRP A 240 2.97 5.35 12.48
CA TRP A 240 4.16 4.50 12.58
C TRP A 240 5.39 5.27 13.08
N VAL A 241 6.07 4.68 14.06
CA VAL A 241 7.33 5.13 14.62
C VAL A 241 8.31 3.95 14.58
N SER A 242 9.50 4.14 13.97
CA SER A 242 10.57 3.15 14.05
C SER A 242 11.65 3.56 15.03
N ALA A 243 12.27 2.58 15.69
CA ALA A 243 13.43 2.73 16.53
C ALA A 243 14.54 1.80 16.05
N ARG A 244 15.66 2.40 15.66
CA ARG A 244 16.83 1.71 15.13
C ARG A 244 18.00 1.82 16.11
N ILE A 245 18.69 0.72 16.39
CA ILE A 245 19.86 0.75 17.27
C ILE A 245 21.13 1.00 16.44
N LEU A 246 21.70 2.19 16.54
CA LEU A 246 22.93 2.55 15.82
C LEU A 246 24.13 1.70 16.31
N PRO A 247 25.18 1.51 15.48
CA PRO A 247 26.41 0.82 15.89
C PRO A 247 27.07 1.42 17.14
N THR A 248 26.77 2.69 17.44
CA THR A 248 27.21 3.42 18.65
C THR A 248 26.45 3.02 19.92
N GLY A 249 25.44 2.15 19.82
CA GLY A 249 24.54 1.76 20.92
C GLY A 249 23.36 2.70 21.14
N SER A 250 23.30 3.84 20.44
CA SER A 250 22.22 4.83 20.52
C SER A 250 20.93 4.33 19.85
N ALA A 251 19.77 4.79 20.32
CA ALA A 251 18.49 4.52 19.67
C ALA A 251 18.08 5.70 18.78
N ALA A 252 17.99 5.49 17.48
CA ALA A 252 17.44 6.46 16.53
C ALA A 252 15.95 6.19 16.31
N VAL A 253 15.10 7.06 16.83
CA VAL A 253 13.64 6.99 16.71
C VAL A 253 13.14 7.96 15.64
N ARG A 254 12.34 7.47 14.70
CA ARG A 254 11.80 8.25 13.59
C ARG A 254 10.30 8.04 13.48
N SER A 255 9.56 9.14 13.34
CA SER A 255 8.16 9.10 12.91
C SER A 255 8.08 9.06 11.38
N TRP A 256 7.27 8.16 10.83
CA TRP A 256 7.24 7.87 9.39
C TRP A 256 6.40 8.87 8.60
N SER A 257 5.45 9.53 9.25
CA SER A 257 4.73 10.69 8.75
C SER A 257 4.86 11.85 9.73
N PHE A 258 4.97 13.09 9.26
CA PHE A 258 5.08 14.23 10.15
C PHE A 258 3.79 14.40 10.98
N ASN A 259 3.86 14.02 12.26
CA ASN A 259 2.82 14.29 13.23
C ASN A 259 3.39 15.20 14.35
N PRO A 260 2.83 16.40 14.56
CA PRO A 260 3.32 17.33 15.57
C PRO A 260 3.20 16.80 17.01
N GLN A 261 2.23 15.93 17.29
CA GLN A 261 2.06 15.31 18.62
C GLN A 261 3.20 14.31 18.90
N ILE A 262 3.60 13.52 17.91
CA ILE A 262 4.73 12.58 18.03
C ILE A 262 6.06 13.35 18.11
N ALA A 263 6.18 14.44 17.35
CA ALA A 263 7.36 15.30 17.44
C ALA A 263 7.52 15.93 18.85
N GLU A 264 6.44 16.44 19.45
CA GLU A 264 6.48 16.95 20.83
C GLU A 264 6.69 15.83 21.87
N LEU A 265 6.12 14.64 21.66
CA LEU A 265 6.37 13.46 22.50
C LEU A 265 7.87 13.09 22.51
N LEU A 266 8.47 12.93 21.33
CA LEU A 266 9.90 12.56 21.22
C LEU A 266 10.83 13.68 21.72
N LYS A 267 10.41 14.94 21.57
CA LYS A 267 11.10 16.11 22.15
C LYS A 267 11.03 16.12 23.68
N SER A 268 9.90 15.73 24.27
CA SER A 268 9.76 15.55 25.71
C SER A 268 10.72 14.48 26.22
N TRP A 269 10.75 13.31 25.55
CA TRP A 269 11.69 12.25 25.89
C TRP A 269 13.15 12.68 25.74
N ARG A 270 13.47 13.50 24.73
CA ARG A 270 14.82 14.07 24.58
C ARG A 270 15.22 14.90 25.81
N ASN A 271 14.30 15.72 26.33
CA ASN A 271 14.56 16.57 27.51
C ASN A 271 14.75 15.74 28.78
N GLU A 272 14.05 14.61 28.89
CA GLU A 272 14.07 13.74 30.07
C GLU A 272 15.24 12.75 30.05
N LEU A 273 15.44 12.07 28.93
CA LEU A 273 16.34 10.92 28.78
C LEU A 273 17.67 11.27 28.12
N GLY A 274 17.81 12.49 27.58
CA GLY A 274 18.98 12.92 26.84
C GLY A 274 19.02 12.37 25.41
N GLY A 275 19.34 13.26 24.47
CA GLY A 275 19.44 12.94 23.05
C GLY A 275 19.50 14.20 22.19
N GLU A 276 19.51 14.01 20.88
CA GLU A 276 19.57 15.10 19.90
C GLU A 276 18.63 14.83 18.72
N TYR A 277 18.19 15.90 18.07
CA TYR A 277 17.44 15.79 16.83
C TYR A 277 18.40 15.93 15.65
N ASN A 278 18.36 14.97 14.72
CA ASN A 278 19.15 15.03 13.50
C ASN A 278 18.27 15.57 12.35
N PRO A 279 18.49 16.82 11.90
CA PRO A 279 17.67 17.44 10.87
C PRO A 279 17.86 16.80 9.48
N LYS A 280 19.01 16.16 9.22
CA LYS A 280 19.31 15.52 7.93
C LYS A 280 18.44 14.29 7.70
N TYR A 281 18.24 13.48 8.74
CA TYR A 281 17.47 12.22 8.67
C TYR A 281 16.10 12.32 9.35
N ARG A 282 15.76 13.50 9.88
CA ARG A 282 14.53 13.81 10.61
C ARG A 282 14.20 12.78 11.69
N ASN A 283 15.22 12.32 12.41
CA ASN A 283 15.09 11.35 13.48
C ASN A 283 15.64 11.90 14.81
N TRP A 284 15.18 11.30 15.90
CA TRP A 284 15.57 11.62 17.27
C TRP A 284 16.56 10.57 17.73
N ILE A 285 17.77 10.98 18.08
CA ILE A 285 18.83 10.08 18.53
C ILE A 285 18.90 10.16 20.05
N PHE A 286 18.58 9.06 20.71
CA PHE A 286 18.69 8.88 22.16
C PHE A 286 20.00 8.18 22.51
N PHE A 287 20.64 8.61 23.60
CA PHE A 287 21.93 8.06 24.02
C PHE A 287 21.82 6.59 24.45
N PRO A 288 22.92 5.82 24.42
CA PRO A 288 22.90 4.38 24.70
C PRO A 288 22.29 4.02 26.07
N GLN A 289 22.55 4.87 27.09
CA GLN A 289 22.03 4.71 28.45
C GLN A 289 20.50 4.76 28.56
N SER A 290 19.83 5.35 27.57
CA SER A 290 18.38 5.56 27.56
C SER A 290 17.66 4.67 26.54
N ARG A 291 18.40 3.82 25.81
CA ARG A 291 17.90 2.96 24.73
C ARG A 291 16.76 2.05 25.19
N GLU A 292 16.95 1.33 26.29
CA GLU A 292 15.99 0.32 26.76
C GLU A 292 14.69 0.96 27.24
N GLU A 293 14.79 2.10 27.92
CA GLU A 293 13.65 2.90 28.35
C GLU A 293 12.85 3.43 27.14
N VAL A 294 13.53 3.96 26.12
CA VAL A 294 12.88 4.44 24.89
C VAL A 294 12.13 3.31 24.17
N LEU A 295 12.75 2.14 24.02
CA LEU A 295 12.10 0.97 23.40
C LEU A 295 10.91 0.48 24.22
N SER A 296 11.02 0.47 25.55
CA SER A 296 9.92 0.08 26.44
C SER A 296 8.71 1.02 26.32
N ARG A 297 8.96 2.33 26.31
CA ARG A 297 7.89 3.34 26.13
C ARG A 297 7.20 3.23 24.77
N LEU A 298 7.96 3.02 23.70
CA LEU A 298 7.39 2.79 22.37
C LEU A 298 6.52 1.52 22.34
N GLN A 299 6.97 0.44 22.99
CA GLN A 299 6.23 -0.80 23.08
C GLN A 299 4.95 -0.69 23.94
N GLN A 300 4.93 0.19 24.94
CA GLN A 300 3.72 0.48 25.72
C GLN A 300 2.69 1.26 24.90
N LEU A 301 3.15 2.22 24.10
CA LEU A 301 2.29 3.03 23.22
C LEU A 301 1.73 2.21 22.05
N ASP A 302 2.49 1.23 21.54
CA ASP A 302 2.07 0.27 20.52
C ASP A 302 0.88 -0.61 20.95
N LYS A 303 0.73 -0.83 22.26
CA LYS A 303 -0.35 -1.64 22.83
C LYS A 303 -1.59 -0.84 23.20
N GLN A 304 -1.58 0.48 23.02
CA GLN A 304 -2.74 1.33 23.27
C GLN A 304 -3.51 1.56 21.96
N PRO A 305 -4.78 1.12 21.88
CA PRO A 305 -5.60 1.26 20.67
C PRO A 305 -5.95 2.72 20.35
#